data_AF-A0A7C1BM15-F1
#
_entry.id   AF-A0A7C1BM15-F1
#
_cell.length_a   1.000
_cell.length_b   1.000
_cell.length_c   1.000
_cell.angle_alpha   90.00
_cell.angle_beta   90.00
_cell.angle_gamma   90.00
#
_symmetry.space_group_name_H-M   'P 1'
#
loop_
_entity.id
_entity.type
_entity.pdbx_description
1 polymer ?
#
loop_
_entity_poly.entity_id
_entity_poly.type
_entity_poly.pdbx_seq_one_letter_code
_entity_poly.pdbx_strand_id
1 'polypeptide(L)'
;KISSFVFPLGATINMDGTALYECSAAIFISQVYGIPLSIPQQIVVVLTALLASIGAAGIPMAGLVMMTVVLKSVGLPLEGIGIILAVDRILDMIRTSTNVWSDSCGALIIASSEREVNIDIYNN
;
A
#
# COMPACT_ATOMS: atom_id res chain seq x y z
N LYS A 1 14.09 -12.35 18.01
CA LYS A 1 15.12 -11.42 17.50
C LYS A 1 14.77 -10.91 16.11
N ILE A 2 14.34 -11.79 15.20
CA ILE A 2 13.87 -11.40 13.86
C ILE A 2 12.62 -10.51 13.91
N SER A 3 11.61 -10.84 14.72
CA SER A 3 10.39 -10.04 14.85
C SER A 3 10.65 -8.59 15.30
N SER A 4 11.55 -8.37 16.26
CA SER A 4 11.91 -7.03 16.76
C SER A 4 12.64 -6.15 15.73
N PHE A 5 13.15 -6.75 14.64
CA PHE A 5 13.74 -6.02 13.52
C PHE A 5 12.77 -5.88 12.36
N VAL A 6 12.09 -6.98 11.98
CA VAL A 6 11.21 -7.01 10.80
C VAL A 6 9.95 -6.17 11.01
N PHE A 7 9.31 -6.19 12.19
CA PHE A 7 8.07 -5.44 12.39
C PHE A 7 8.27 -3.91 12.32
N PRO A 8 9.25 -3.30 13.02
CA PRO A 8 9.48 -1.85 12.88
C PRO A 8 9.89 -1.44 11.46
N LEU A 9 10.68 -2.26 10.77
CA LEU A 9 11.09 -2.01 9.39
C LEU A 9 9.90 -2.10 8.43
N GLY A 10 9.13 -3.20 8.54
CA GLY A 10 7.93 -3.48 7.74
C GLY A 10 6.86 -2.41 7.90
N ALA A 11 6.56 -2.00 9.14
CA ALA A 11 5.56 -0.98 9.42
C ALA A 11 5.82 0.38 8.73
N THR A 12 7.05 0.63 8.27
CA THR A 12 7.41 1.86 7.54
C THR A 12 7.59 1.65 6.04
N ILE A 13 8.22 0.55 5.63
CA ILE A 13 8.57 0.30 4.22
C ILE A 13 7.50 -0.53 3.49
N ASN A 14 6.85 -1.45 4.20
CA ASN A 14 5.89 -2.38 3.64
C ASN A 14 4.48 -1.78 3.62
N MET A 15 4.27 -0.89 2.65
CA MET A 15 2.99 -0.26 2.40
C MET A 15 2.35 -0.78 1.10
N ASP A 16 2.41 -2.09 0.86
CA ASP A 16 1.89 -2.74 -0.35
C ASP A 16 0.38 -2.53 -0.52
N GLY A 17 -0.39 -2.62 0.56
CA GLY A 17 -1.81 -2.29 0.55
C GLY A 17 -2.07 -0.82 0.18
N THR A 18 -1.14 0.10 0.48
CA THR A 18 -1.23 1.51 0.07
C THR A 18 -1.02 1.64 -1.41
N ALA A 19 0.02 1.02 -1.94
CA ALA A 19 0.30 1.03 -3.37
C ALA A 19 -0.86 0.40 -4.18
N LEU A 20 -1.42 -0.72 -3.71
CA LEU A 20 -2.57 -1.37 -4.35
C LEU A 20 -3.83 -0.51 -4.33
N TYR A 21 -4.10 0.16 -3.20
CA TYR A 21 -5.20 1.12 -3.09
C TYR A 21 -5.03 2.27 -4.09
N GLU A 22 -3.83 2.85 -4.17
CA GLU A 22 -3.52 3.96 -5.08
C GLU A 22 -3.66 3.59 -6.55
N CYS A 23 -3.17 2.40 -6.93
CA CYS A 23 -3.33 1.90 -8.29
C CYS A 23 -4.82 1.71 -8.65
N SER A 24 -5.56 1.05 -7.75
CA SER A 24 -6.98 0.75 -7.97
C SER A 24 -7.82 2.03 -8.04
N ALA A 25 -7.54 2.98 -7.16
CA ALA A 25 -8.18 4.29 -7.12
C ALA A 25 -7.89 5.12 -8.37
N ALA A 26 -6.65 5.16 -8.85
CA ALA A 26 -6.30 5.89 -10.07
C ALA A 26 -7.02 5.31 -11.30
N ILE A 27 -7.11 3.98 -11.40
CA ILE A 27 -7.87 3.32 -12.47
C ILE A 27 -9.36 3.66 -12.34
N PHE A 28 -9.92 3.57 -11.14
CA PHE A 28 -11.33 3.92 -10.89
C PHE A 28 -11.64 5.37 -11.26
N ILE A 29 -10.84 6.34 -10.84
CA ILE A 29 -11.00 7.76 -11.18
C ILE A 29 -10.90 7.95 -12.70
N SER A 30 -9.95 7.28 -13.36
CA SER A 30 -9.82 7.35 -14.82
C SER A 30 -11.10 6.91 -15.54
N GLN A 31 -11.74 5.85 -15.05
CA GLN A 31 -12.97 5.30 -15.61
C GLN A 31 -14.17 6.21 -15.35
N VAL A 32 -14.29 6.76 -14.13
CA VAL A 32 -15.38 7.67 -13.76
C VAL A 32 -15.35 8.96 -14.59
N TYR A 33 -14.16 9.51 -14.82
CA TYR A 33 -13.99 10.73 -15.61
C TYR A 33 -13.93 10.47 -17.13
N GLY A 34 -13.95 9.20 -17.56
CA GLY A 34 -13.85 8.85 -18.98
C GLY A 34 -12.50 9.20 -19.60
N ILE A 35 -11.43 9.29 -18.80
CA ILE A 35 -10.08 9.59 -19.25
C ILE A 35 -9.31 8.26 -19.35
N PRO A 36 -9.16 7.68 -20.55
CA PRO A 36 -8.51 6.38 -20.68
C PRO A 36 -7.02 6.47 -20.35
N LEU A 37 -6.54 5.56 -19.50
CA LEU A 37 -5.11 5.39 -19.22
C LEU A 37 -4.51 4.37 -20.19
N SER A 38 -3.52 4.82 -20.96
CA SER A 38 -2.69 3.93 -21.77
C SER A 38 -1.85 2.99 -20.90
N ILE A 39 -1.40 1.87 -21.45
CA ILE A 39 -0.54 0.91 -20.73
C ILE A 39 0.72 1.58 -20.14
N PRO A 40 1.45 2.47 -20.85
CA PRO A 40 2.57 3.20 -20.25
C PRO A 40 2.16 4.04 -19.04
N GLN A 41 1.00 4.70 -19.07
CA GLN A 41 0.50 5.47 -17.93
C GLN A 41 0.15 4.57 -16.75
N GLN A 42 -0.42 3.39 -16.99
CA GLN A 42 -0.69 2.42 -15.92
C GLN A 42 0.60 1.93 -15.25
N ILE A 43 1.68 1.73 -16.02
CA ILE A 43 3.01 1.42 -15.46
C ILE A 43 3.52 2.59 -14.61
N VAL A 44 3.36 3.83 -15.07
CA VAL A 44 3.71 5.03 -14.29
C VAL A 44 2.92 5.09 -12.99
N VAL A 45 1.61 4.77 -13.00
CA VAL A 45 0.80 4.68 -11.78
C VAL A 45 1.41 3.69 -10.79
N VAL A 46 1.72 2.46 -11.23
CA VAL A 46 2.28 1.41 -10.36
C VAL A 46 3.61 1.85 -9.75
N LEU A 47 4.53 2.38 -10.57
CA LEU A 47 5.84 2.84 -10.10
C LEU A 47 5.71 4.03 -9.15
N THR A 48 4.84 4.99 -9.47
CA THR A 48 4.62 6.16 -8.61
C THR A 48 4.01 5.74 -7.29
N ALA A 49 3.01 4.86 -7.30
CA ALA A 49 2.34 4.38 -6.09
C ALA A 49 3.29 3.60 -5.18
N LEU A 50 4.16 2.76 -5.75
CA LEU A 50 5.16 2.02 -4.98
C LEU A 50 6.20 2.94 -4.35
N LEU A 51 6.68 3.95 -5.07
CA LEU A 51 7.62 4.94 -4.53
C LEU A 51 6.95 5.84 -3.48
N ALA A 52 5.69 6.20 -3.71
CA ALA A 52 4.88 7.00 -2.80
C ALA A 52 4.59 6.27 -1.48
N SER A 53 4.27 4.98 -1.55
CA SER A 53 3.89 4.19 -0.38
C SER A 53 5.03 4.06 0.65
N ILE A 54 6.28 3.98 0.20
CA ILE A 54 7.46 3.96 1.09
C ILE A 54 7.62 5.31 1.85
N GLY A 55 7.24 6.42 1.22
CA GLY A 55 7.35 7.77 1.81
C GLY A 55 6.26 8.10 2.84
N ALA A 56 5.22 7.27 2.98
CA ALA A 56 4.02 7.56 3.76
C ALA A 56 4.13 7.28 5.26
N ALA A 57 5.17 6.57 5.71
CA ALA A 57 5.34 6.07 7.09
C ALA A 57 5.23 7.11 8.21
N GLY A 58 5.51 8.38 7.92
CA GLY A 58 5.51 9.46 8.93
C GLY A 58 4.29 10.38 8.92
N ILE A 59 3.34 10.21 8.00
CA ILE A 59 2.29 11.22 7.74
C ILE A 59 0.92 10.68 8.20
N PRO A 60 0.25 11.32 9.19
CA PRO A 60 -1.13 11.01 9.52
C PRO A 60 -2.01 11.22 8.28
N MET A 61 -2.89 10.26 7.95
CA MET A 61 -3.76 10.35 6.76
C MET A 61 -2.99 10.37 5.41
N ALA A 62 -1.79 9.76 5.37
CA ALA A 62 -0.90 9.76 4.21
C ALA A 62 -1.55 9.33 2.88
N GLY A 63 -2.48 8.37 2.92
CA GLY A 63 -3.05 7.77 1.70
C GLY A 63 -3.68 8.77 0.73
N LEU A 64 -4.32 9.84 1.22
CA LEU A 64 -4.92 10.86 0.35
C LEU A 64 -3.88 11.86 -0.19
N VAL A 65 -2.85 12.14 0.61
CA VAL A 65 -1.72 12.99 0.18
C VAL A 65 -0.93 12.29 -0.92
N MET A 66 -0.65 11.01 -0.74
CA MET A 66 0.08 10.21 -1.72
C MET A 66 -0.72 9.97 -3.00
N MET A 67 -2.05 9.81 -2.91
CA MET A 67 -2.94 9.79 -4.07
C MET A 67 -2.78 11.01 -4.98
N THR A 68 -2.56 12.19 -4.39
CA THR A 68 -2.34 13.43 -5.17
C THR A 68 -1.10 13.33 -6.06
N VAL A 69 -0.05 12.65 -5.58
CA VAL A 69 1.19 12.41 -6.35
C VAL A 69 0.92 11.46 -7.50
N VAL A 70 0.18 10.37 -7.26
CA VAL A 70 -0.17 9.36 -8.27
C VAL A 70 -1.06 9.94 -9.36
N LEU A 71 -2.12 10.69 -9.01
CA LEU A 71 -3.00 11.29 -10.01
C LEU A 71 -2.28 12.34 -10.85
N LYS A 72 -1.42 13.17 -10.23
CA LYS A 72 -0.60 14.15 -10.96
C LYS A 72 0.37 13.51 -11.94
N SER A 73 0.95 12.35 -11.61
CA SER A 73 1.93 11.70 -12.49
C SER A 73 1.34 11.24 -13.83
N VAL A 74 0.03 11.03 -13.89
CA VAL A 74 -0.71 10.67 -15.12
C VAL A 74 -1.71 11.72 -15.60
N GLY A 75 -1.76 12.89 -14.96
CA GLY A 75 -2.61 14.02 -15.38
C GLY A 75 -4.10 13.83 -15.09
N LEU A 76 -4.46 13.03 -14.08
CA LEU A 76 -5.85 12.87 -13.65
C LEU A 76 -6.30 14.01 -12.72
N PRO A 77 -7.59 14.40 -12.75
CA PRO A 77 -8.14 15.45 -11.91
C PRO A 77 -8.11 15.07 -10.43
N LEU A 78 -7.64 15.99 -9.58
CA LEU A 78 -7.51 15.78 -8.14
C LEU A 78 -8.86 15.77 -7.43
N GLU A 79 -9.86 16.40 -8.04
CA GLU A 79 -11.24 16.43 -7.57
C GLU A 79 -11.81 15.00 -7.46
N GLY A 80 -11.26 14.03 -8.22
CA GLY A 80 -11.63 12.62 -8.14
C GLY A 80 -11.36 11.98 -6.78
N ILE A 81 -10.42 12.52 -5.99
CA ILE A 81 -10.17 12.08 -4.61
C ILE A 81 -11.44 12.26 -3.76
N GLY A 82 -12.24 13.30 -4.03
CA GLY A 82 -13.48 13.58 -3.32
C GLY A 82 -14.50 12.43 -3.36
N ILE A 83 -14.49 11.64 -4.44
CA ILE A 83 -15.39 10.49 -4.62
C ILE A 83 -14.99 9.34 -3.67
N ILE A 84 -13.69 9.19 -3.41
CA ILE A 84 -13.15 8.11 -2.58
C ILE A 84 -13.29 8.43 -1.09
N LEU A 85 -13.31 9.70 -0.70
CA LEU A 85 -13.42 10.14 0.70
C LEU A 85 -14.58 9.46 1.46
N ALA A 86 -15.70 9.18 0.78
CA ALA A 86 -16.87 8.55 1.39
C ALA A 86 -16.58 7.12 1.88
N VAL A 87 -15.67 6.39 1.24
CA VAL A 87 -15.33 5.00 1.54
C VAL A 87 -13.93 4.84 2.14
N ASP A 88 -13.11 5.89 2.09
CA ASP A 88 -11.69 5.89 2.47
C ASP A 88 -11.45 5.32 3.87
N ARG A 89 -12.32 5.63 4.84
CA ARG A 89 -12.21 5.11 6.21
C ARG A 89 -12.22 3.59 6.28
N ILE A 90 -13.07 2.93 5.50
CA ILE A 90 -13.16 1.46 5.50
C ILE A 90 -11.97 0.88 4.75
N LEU A 91 -11.61 1.48 3.61
CA LEU A 91 -10.49 1.04 2.79
C LEU A 91 -9.15 1.17 3.54
N ASP A 92 -8.98 2.23 4.33
CA ASP A 92 -7.79 2.45 5.16
C ASP A 92 -7.61 1.38 6.23
N MET A 93 -8.70 0.97 6.90
CA MET A 93 -8.65 -0.14 7.87
C MET A 93 -8.25 -1.45 7.22
N ILE A 94 -8.83 -1.76 6.05
CA ILE A 94 -8.51 -2.98 5.29
C ILE A 94 -7.04 -2.97 4.89
N ARG A 95 -6.57 -1.87 4.32
CA ARG A 95 -5.18 -1.70 3.89
C ARG A 95 -4.20 -1.86 5.04
N THR A 96 -4.44 -1.17 6.15
CA THR A 96 -3.56 -1.25 7.32
C THR A 96 -3.49 -2.69 7.84
N SER A 97 -4.62 -3.39 7.87
CA SER A 97 -4.66 -4.81 8.25
C SER A 97 -3.85 -5.69 7.30
N THR A 98 -3.95 -5.46 5.98
CA THR A 98 -3.17 -6.18 4.97
C THR A 98 -1.66 -5.96 5.12
N ASN A 99 -1.23 -4.71 5.36
CA ASN A 99 0.18 -4.39 5.57
C ASN A 99 0.73 -5.15 6.79
N VAL A 100 0.04 -5.05 7.94
CA VAL A 100 0.43 -5.74 9.18
C VAL A 100 0.43 -7.27 9.02
N TRP A 101 -0.53 -7.82 8.28
CA TRP A 101 -0.57 -9.25 7.97
C TRP A 101 0.65 -9.67 7.15
N SER A 102 1.00 -8.91 6.11
CA SER A 102 2.17 -9.21 5.28
C SER A 102 3.50 -9.07 6.03
N ASP A 103 3.63 -8.12 6.97
CA ASP A 103 4.78 -8.03 7.87
C ASP A 103 4.94 -9.29 8.73
N SER A 104 3.82 -9.82 9.22
CA SER A 104 3.80 -11.05 10.02
C SER A 104 4.23 -12.26 9.20
N CYS A 105 3.75 -12.36 7.96
CA CYS A 105 4.19 -13.38 7.00
C CYS A 105 5.68 -13.25 6.68
N GLY A 106 6.17 -12.03 6.41
CA GLY A 106 7.59 -11.76 6.13
C GLY A 106 8.49 -12.13 7.31
N ALA A 107 8.08 -11.79 8.53
CA ALA A 107 8.80 -12.15 9.74
C ALA A 107 8.90 -13.68 9.91
N LEU A 108 7.83 -14.41 9.61
CA LEU A 108 7.83 -15.88 9.66
C LEU A 108 8.73 -16.51 8.58
N ILE A 109 8.67 -16.00 7.34
CA ILE A 109 9.49 -16.49 6.23
C ILE A 109 10.98 -16.30 6.55
N ILE A 110 11.38 -15.11 7.04
CA ILE A 110 12.77 -14.83 7.41
C ILE A 110 13.18 -15.68 8.62
N ALA A 111 12.33 -15.82 9.63
CA ALA A 111 12.62 -16.70 10.75
C ALA A 111 12.84 -18.15 10.30
N SER A 112 12.07 -18.61 9.31
CA SER A 112 12.21 -19.97 8.77
C SER A 112 13.50 -20.14 7.99
N SER A 113 13.91 -19.14 7.20
CA SER A 113 15.18 -19.20 6.45
C SER A 113 16.39 -19.19 7.39
N GLU A 114 16.32 -18.44 8.49
CA GLU A 114 17.36 -18.37 9.52
C GLU A 114 17.31 -19.51 10.55
N ARG A 115 16.36 -20.46 10.40
CA ARG A 115 16.14 -21.58 11.34
C ARG A 115 15.87 -21.13 12.79
N GLU A 116 15.26 -19.95 12.95
CA GLU A 116 14.85 -19.41 14.25
C GLU A 116 13.35 -19.64 14.55
N VAL A 117 12.62 -20.37 13.69
CA VAL A 117 11.22 -20.75 13.97
C VAL A 117 11.20 -21.84 15.03
N ASN A 118 10.53 -21.55 16.14
CA ASN A 118 10.09 -22.59 17.05
C ASN A 118 8.93 -23.32 16.38
N ILE A 119 9.11 -24.58 15.99
CA ILE A 119 8.08 -25.35 15.27
C ILE A 119 7.08 -25.98 16.26
N ASP A 120 7.46 -26.12 17.53
CA ASP A 120 6.66 -26.79 18.57
C ASP A 120 5.37 -26.01 18.90
N ILE A 121 5.36 -24.70 18.65
CA ILE A 121 4.16 -23.83 18.75
C ILE A 121 3.10 -24.10 17.65
N TYR A 122 3.43 -24.80 16.57
CA TYR A 122 2.49 -25.15 15.50
C TYR A 122 1.92 -26.58 15.61
N ASN A 123 2.50 -27.42 16.46
CA ASN A 123 2.16 -28.84 16.58
C ASN A 123 1.20 -29.14 17.75
N ASN A 124 0.46 -28.14 18.24
CA ASN A 124 -0.46 -28.25 19.37
C ASN A 124 -1.85 -27.73 19.01
#